data_AF-A0A7V2IAC5-F1
#
_entry.id   AF-A0A7V2IAC5-F1
#
_cell.length_a   1.000
_cell.length_b   1.000
_cell.length_c   1.000
_cell.angle_alpha   90.00
_cell.angle_beta   90.00
_cell.angle_gamma   90.00
#
_symmetry.space_group_name_H-M   'P 1'
#
loop_
_entity.id
_entity.type
_entity.pdbx_description
1 polymer ?
#
loop_
_entity_poly.entity_id
_entity_poly.type
_entity_poly.pdbx_seq_one_letter_code
_entity_poly.pdbx_strand_id
1 'polypeptide(L)'
;MKWVGLLMLALAIGLATVAPGSVWGDEGGRGGTSGNPMPETMGGWMGGMMHGTPMGARSEGFGRERPLLSLALRHRAELELSDDQVRTLEALIERFRKEAETRLRAIEAAERDLAALFESEEWNLGEVEAKVRAIEKLRADLRLARIRTIAEGRAALTPEQRKKLEGIIAAGRRPPATRRSEAPEGERSRGVEEMHRFMSSARMPQAMAGMMEMARRMGDGDPMLGMVRMMEMMGAMGGADGHPRGTRGPGGVRREPAASPAAC
;
A
#
# COMPACT_ATOMS: atom_id res chain seq x y z
N MET A 1 38.90 26.75 20.82
CA MET A 1 39.89 25.67 21.07
C MET A 1 39.15 24.50 21.69
N LYS A 2 38.99 23.39 20.94
CA LYS A 2 38.95 21.94 21.33
C LYS A 2 38.10 21.59 22.57
N TRP A 3 37.11 20.68 22.56
CA TRP A 3 37.18 19.21 22.38
C TRP A 3 35.72 18.70 22.25
N VAL A 4 35.24 18.26 21.09
CA VAL A 4 35.08 16.84 20.65
C VAL A 4 34.87 15.84 21.79
N GLY A 5 33.67 15.25 21.85
CA GLY A 5 33.31 14.17 22.79
C GLY A 5 32.01 13.48 22.39
N LEU A 6 32.01 12.86 21.21
CA LEU A 6 30.99 11.93 20.72
C LEU A 6 30.95 10.70 21.64
N LEU A 7 29.81 10.36 22.22
CA LEU A 7 29.62 9.02 22.78
C LEU A 7 28.19 8.53 22.59
N MET A 8 28.04 7.72 21.54
CA MET A 8 27.01 6.72 21.37
C MET A 8 27.18 5.66 22.45
N LEU A 9 26.12 5.36 23.21
CA LEU A 9 26.05 4.10 23.93
C LEU A 9 24.66 3.48 23.78
N ALA A 10 24.58 2.56 22.83
CA ALA A 10 23.60 1.49 22.86
C ALA A 10 23.99 0.53 23.99
N LEU A 11 23.06 0.21 24.88
CA LEU A 11 23.21 -0.93 25.79
C LEU A 11 21.98 -1.82 25.69
N ALA A 12 22.12 -2.85 24.87
CA ALA A 12 21.33 -4.07 24.97
C ALA A 12 21.90 -4.90 26.12
N ILE A 13 21.10 -5.19 27.14
CA ILE A 13 21.44 -6.19 28.16
C ILE A 13 20.70 -7.48 27.80
N GLY A 14 21.42 -8.38 27.13
CA GLY A 14 21.09 -9.79 27.03
C GLY A 14 21.95 -10.57 28.03
N LEU A 15 21.29 -11.27 28.95
CA LEU A 15 21.89 -12.16 29.94
C LEU A 15 22.53 -13.39 29.24
N ALA A 16 23.81 -13.67 29.47
CA ALA A 16 24.40 -14.98 29.19
C ALA A 16 25.44 -15.34 30.25
N THR A 17 25.22 -16.49 30.89
CA THR A 17 26.06 -17.16 31.87
C THR A 17 27.33 -17.73 31.22
N VAL A 18 28.45 -17.59 31.92
CA VAL A 18 29.80 -18.06 31.54
C VAL A 18 29.97 -19.56 31.80
N ALA A 19 30.60 -20.27 30.86
CA ALA A 19 31.35 -21.50 31.11
C ALA A 19 32.72 -21.40 30.41
N PRO A 20 33.85 -21.73 31.07
CA PRO A 20 35.20 -21.58 30.49
C PRO A 20 35.75 -22.89 29.92
N GLY A 21 36.55 -22.81 28.85
CA GLY A 21 37.47 -23.89 28.46
C GLY A 21 37.94 -23.87 26.99
N SER A 22 39.26 -24.08 26.81
CA SER A 22 40.01 -24.46 25.58
C SER A 22 40.33 -23.39 24.49
N VAL A 23 41.33 -22.55 24.77
CA VAL A 23 42.71 -22.59 24.24
C VAL A 23 43.01 -23.41 22.94
N TRP A 24 43.50 -22.67 21.92
CA TRP A 24 44.46 -22.96 20.82
C TRP A 24 43.97 -23.51 19.46
N GLY A 25 44.35 -22.80 18.39
CA GLY A 25 44.24 -23.20 16.99
C GLY A 25 44.37 -22.02 16.03
N ASP A 26 45.62 -21.59 15.78
CA ASP A 26 46.02 -20.60 14.77
C ASP A 26 46.32 -21.28 13.42
N GLU A 27 46.35 -20.46 12.38
CA GLU A 27 46.93 -20.67 11.04
C GLU A 27 46.14 -21.45 9.96
N GLY A 28 45.67 -20.69 8.97
CA GLY A 28 45.41 -21.21 7.63
C GLY A 28 44.72 -20.19 6.71
N GLY A 29 45.50 -19.43 5.93
CA GLY A 29 44.99 -18.86 4.68
C GLY A 29 45.39 -17.41 4.38
N ARG A 30 46.60 -17.24 3.84
CA ARG A 30 47.06 -15.98 3.19
C ARG A 30 47.02 -16.17 1.67
N GLY A 31 46.53 -15.16 0.95
CA GLY A 31 46.60 -15.01 -0.52
C GLY A 31 45.26 -15.33 -1.18
N GLY A 32 44.58 -14.44 -1.89
CA GLY A 32 45.01 -13.26 -2.63
C GLY A 32 44.44 -13.38 -4.03
N THR A 33 43.24 -12.85 -4.27
CA THR A 33 42.77 -12.51 -5.62
C THR A 33 41.96 -11.22 -5.57
N SER A 34 42.39 -10.34 -6.45
CA SER A 34 41.94 -9.01 -6.77
C SER A 34 40.53 -8.95 -7.34
N GLY A 35 39.81 -7.90 -6.96
CA GLY A 35 38.70 -7.33 -7.74
C GLY A 35 37.34 -7.74 -7.22
N ASN A 36 36.77 -6.93 -6.31
CA ASN A 36 35.33 -6.90 -6.14
C ASN A 36 34.84 -5.46 -5.87
N PRO A 37 33.58 -5.19 -6.25
CA PRO A 37 33.07 -3.89 -6.63
C PRO A 37 32.69 -3.03 -5.41
N MET A 38 32.37 -1.76 -5.70
CA MET A 38 31.88 -0.73 -4.78
C MET A 38 30.95 -1.26 -3.67
N PRO A 39 31.04 -0.76 -2.42
CA PRO A 39 30.20 -1.22 -1.33
C PRO A 39 28.73 -0.79 -1.54
N GLU A 40 27.84 -1.79 -1.56
CA GLU A 40 26.37 -1.68 -1.51
C GLU A 40 25.83 -1.13 -0.18
N THR A 41 26.46 -0.11 0.38
CA THR A 41 26.04 0.49 1.66
C THR A 41 25.38 1.87 1.51
N MET A 42 25.36 2.44 0.30
CA MET A 42 24.63 3.68 -0.02
C MET A 42 23.33 3.48 -0.83
N GLY A 43 22.96 2.24 -1.17
CA GLY A 43 21.68 1.92 -1.82
C GLY A 43 20.50 1.72 -0.86
N GLY A 44 20.77 1.42 0.42
CA GLY A 44 19.73 1.15 1.43
C GLY A 44 19.09 2.41 2.03
N TRP A 45 19.79 3.54 2.02
CA TRP A 45 19.33 4.77 2.68
C TRP A 45 18.49 5.69 1.79
N MET A 46 18.65 5.64 0.46
CA MET A 46 17.77 6.35 -0.48
C MET A 46 16.62 5.49 -1.02
N GLY A 47 16.74 4.15 -1.00
CA GLY A 47 15.66 3.24 -1.40
C GLY A 47 14.46 3.22 -0.43
N GLY A 48 14.66 3.67 0.82
CA GLY A 48 13.61 3.74 1.84
C GLY A 48 12.74 5.00 1.81
N MET A 49 13.13 6.05 1.09
CA MET A 49 12.35 7.31 1.06
C MET A 49 11.37 7.41 -0.12
N MET A 50 11.51 6.58 -1.16
CA MET A 50 10.54 6.54 -2.27
C MET A 50 9.54 5.37 -2.20
N HIS A 51 9.70 4.45 -1.25
CA HIS A 51 8.67 3.46 -0.90
C HIS A 51 7.73 4.05 0.14
N GLY A 52 6.85 4.94 -0.35
CA GLY A 52 5.59 5.26 0.27
C GLY A 52 5.67 5.69 1.74
N THR A 53 5.65 7.00 1.98
CA THR A 53 4.55 7.45 2.81
C THR A 53 3.29 7.22 1.97
N PRO A 54 2.51 6.14 2.17
CA PRO A 54 1.18 6.17 1.63
C PRO A 54 0.53 7.43 2.24
N MET A 55 -0.11 8.23 1.39
CA MET A 55 -1.22 9.07 1.79
C MET A 55 -2.29 8.18 2.43
N GLY A 56 -1.99 7.76 3.66
CA GLY A 56 -2.51 6.59 4.36
C GLY A 56 -2.23 6.67 5.87
N ALA A 57 -1.46 7.66 6.33
CA ALA A 57 -1.42 8.14 7.72
C ALA A 57 -2.78 8.74 8.21
N ARG A 58 -3.87 8.55 7.46
CA ARG A 58 -5.25 8.66 7.99
C ARG A 58 -5.83 7.32 8.43
N SER A 59 -5.14 6.21 8.18
CA SER A 59 -5.56 4.86 8.58
C SER A 59 -4.91 4.38 9.87
N GLU A 60 -3.87 5.03 10.39
CA GLU A 60 -3.25 4.60 11.66
C GLU A 60 -4.12 4.92 12.89
N GLY A 61 -4.99 5.94 12.79
CA GLY A 61 -5.97 6.27 13.85
C GLY A 61 -7.18 5.33 13.91
N PHE A 62 -7.35 4.46 12.92
CA PHE A 62 -8.44 3.50 12.86
C PHE A 62 -7.82 2.12 12.84
N GLY A 63 -7.83 1.43 13.98
CA GLY A 63 -7.25 0.10 14.11
C GLY A 63 -7.84 -0.92 13.11
N ARG A 64 -7.49 -2.20 13.27
CA ARG A 64 -7.97 -3.30 12.41
C ARG A 64 -9.51 -3.48 12.40
N GLU A 65 -10.27 -2.60 13.06
CA GLU A 65 -11.72 -2.58 13.02
C GLU A 65 -12.24 -2.26 11.61
N ARG A 66 -13.04 -3.18 11.06
CA ARG A 66 -13.61 -3.04 9.71
C ARG A 66 -14.62 -1.87 9.65
N PRO A 67 -14.78 -1.20 8.50
CA PRO A 67 -15.79 -0.15 8.32
C PRO A 67 -17.20 -0.75 8.20
N LEU A 68 -17.68 -1.38 9.27
CA LEU A 68 -18.87 -2.24 9.26
C LEU A 68 -20.15 -1.50 8.86
N LEU A 69 -20.36 -0.29 9.40
CA LEU A 69 -21.55 0.50 9.11
C LEU A 69 -21.58 0.94 7.64
N SER A 70 -20.46 1.45 7.12
CA SER A 70 -20.35 1.84 5.71
C SER A 70 -20.50 0.65 4.76
N LEU A 71 -20.04 -0.54 5.18
CA LEU A 71 -20.27 -1.78 4.44
C LEU A 71 -21.76 -2.16 4.43
N ALA A 72 -22.44 -2.09 5.57
CA ALA A 72 -23.88 -2.36 5.65
C ALA A 72 -24.67 -1.41 4.74
N LEU A 73 -24.39 -0.10 4.78
CA LEU A 73 -25.04 0.89 3.91
C LEU A 73 -24.78 0.66 2.42
N ARG A 74 -23.58 0.22 2.04
CA ARG A 74 -23.26 -0.13 0.66
C ARG A 74 -24.05 -1.34 0.18
N HIS A 75 -24.30 -2.30 1.06
CA HIS A 75 -25.07 -3.50 0.76
C HIS A 75 -26.53 -3.40 1.24
N ARG A 76 -27.08 -2.18 1.37
CA ARG A 76 -28.42 -1.96 1.94
C ARG A 76 -29.54 -2.74 1.27
N ALA A 77 -29.50 -2.87 -0.06
CA ALA A 77 -30.50 -3.63 -0.82
C ALA A 77 -30.36 -5.14 -0.59
N GLU A 78 -29.11 -5.63 -0.59
CA GLU A 78 -28.82 -7.02 -0.29
C GLU A 78 -29.16 -7.36 1.18
N LEU A 79 -28.96 -6.45 2.12
CA LEU A 79 -29.31 -6.62 3.52
C LEU A 79 -30.78 -6.30 3.84
N GLU A 80 -31.55 -5.85 2.85
CA GLU A 80 -32.95 -5.45 3.03
C GLU A 80 -33.11 -4.48 4.22
N LEU A 81 -32.22 -3.48 4.31
CA LEU A 81 -32.28 -2.49 5.38
C LEU A 81 -33.54 -1.64 5.23
N SER A 82 -34.25 -1.43 6.35
CA SER A 82 -35.35 -0.47 6.37
C SER A 82 -34.83 0.97 6.28
N ASP A 83 -35.68 1.91 5.88
CA ASP A 83 -35.31 3.32 5.84
C ASP A 83 -34.89 3.86 7.21
N ASP A 84 -35.51 3.38 8.29
CA ASP A 84 -35.13 3.71 9.66
C ASP A 84 -33.72 3.21 10.01
N GLN A 85 -33.38 1.99 9.59
CA GLN A 85 -32.04 1.44 9.79
C GLN A 85 -31.00 2.23 9.00
N VAL A 86 -31.29 2.58 7.75
CA VAL A 86 -30.40 3.41 6.92
C VAL A 86 -30.13 4.76 7.61
N ARG A 87 -31.19 5.49 7.98
CA ARG A 87 -31.07 6.77 8.70
C ARG A 87 -30.25 6.64 9.99
N THR A 88 -30.49 5.57 10.75
CA THR A 88 -29.76 5.31 12.00
C THR A 88 -28.27 5.11 11.74
N LEU A 89 -27.90 4.27 10.78
CA LEU A 89 -26.49 3.99 10.45
C LEU A 89 -25.77 5.23 9.90
N GLU A 90 -26.43 6.04 9.08
CA GLU A 90 -25.89 7.31 8.58
C GLU A 90 -25.63 8.31 9.70
N ALA A 91 -26.59 8.45 10.63
CA ALA A 91 -26.43 9.32 11.80
C ALA A 91 -25.27 8.86 12.71
N LEU A 92 -25.11 7.55 12.90
CA LEU A 92 -23.98 6.98 13.65
C LEU A 92 -22.63 7.31 12.99
N ILE A 93 -22.52 7.15 11.67
CA ILE A 93 -21.30 7.48 10.92
C ILE A 93 -20.97 8.97 11.05
N GLU A 94 -21.96 9.85 10.86
CA GLU A 94 -21.74 11.29 10.91
C GLU A 94 -21.37 11.77 12.31
N ARG A 95 -22.02 11.22 13.35
CA ARG A 95 -21.66 11.51 14.75
C ARG A 95 -20.22 11.10 15.04
N PHE A 96 -19.84 9.88 14.68
CA PHE A 96 -18.48 9.40 14.86
C PHE A 96 -17.46 10.22 14.07
N ARG A 97 -17.78 10.61 12.84
CA ARG A 97 -16.90 11.45 12.02
C ARG A 97 -16.56 12.77 12.71
N LYS A 98 -17.58 13.48 13.23
CA LYS A 98 -17.37 14.74 13.99
C LYS A 98 -16.53 14.54 15.24
N GLU A 99 -16.80 13.47 15.98
CA GLU A 99 -16.01 13.11 17.17
C GLU A 99 -14.55 12.79 16.81
N ALA A 100 -14.35 12.00 15.75
CA ALA A 100 -13.04 11.61 15.27
C ALA A 100 -12.22 12.81 14.79
N GLU A 101 -12.82 13.74 14.04
CA GLU A 101 -12.16 14.97 13.60
C GLU A 101 -11.66 15.79 14.81
N THR A 102 -12.46 15.89 15.87
CA THR A 102 -12.07 16.60 17.10
C THR A 102 -10.90 15.91 17.80
N ARG A 103 -10.96 14.58 17.95
CA ARG A 103 -9.90 13.81 18.62
C ARG A 103 -8.60 13.77 17.82
N LEU A 104 -8.68 13.66 16.49
CA LEU A 104 -7.50 13.68 15.62
C LEU A 104 -6.76 15.02 15.73
N ARG A 105 -7.48 16.15 15.73
CA ARG A 105 -6.86 17.47 15.95
C ARG A 105 -6.19 17.58 17.33
N ALA A 106 -6.81 16.99 18.37
CA ALA A 106 -6.21 16.97 19.70
C ALA A 106 -4.93 16.12 19.75
N ILE A 107 -4.90 14.97 19.05
CA ILE A 107 -3.70 14.14 18.89
C ILE A 107 -2.62 14.95 18.17
N GLU A 108 -2.94 15.54 17.01
CA GLU A 108 -1.99 16.34 16.22
C GLU A 108 -1.43 17.53 17.01
N ALA A 109 -2.24 18.18 17.84
CA ALA A 109 -1.77 19.24 18.73
C ALA A 109 -0.82 18.68 19.81
N ALA A 110 -1.18 17.58 20.45
CA ALA A 110 -0.35 16.96 21.49
C ALA A 110 0.99 16.43 20.93
N GLU A 111 1.00 15.89 19.71
CA GLU A 111 2.22 15.46 19.01
C GLU A 111 3.14 16.64 18.68
N ARG A 112 2.59 17.78 18.24
CA ARG A 112 3.38 19.00 18.00
C ARG A 112 3.99 19.54 19.29
N ASP A 113 3.22 19.56 20.36
CA ASP A 113 3.71 19.97 21.67
C ASP A 113 4.78 18.99 22.19
N LEU A 114 4.65 17.67 21.94
CA LEU A 114 5.69 16.69 22.26
C LEU A 114 6.98 16.97 21.47
N ALA A 115 6.86 17.29 20.18
CA ALA A 115 8.02 17.65 19.36
C ALA A 115 8.75 18.88 19.91
N ALA A 116 8.00 19.89 20.36
CA ALA A 116 8.57 21.10 20.95
C ALA A 116 9.37 20.84 22.25
N LEU A 117 9.03 19.79 23.01
CA LEU A 117 9.82 19.39 24.20
C LEU A 117 11.23 18.91 23.85
N PHE A 118 11.48 18.49 22.60
CA PHE A 118 12.81 18.09 22.14
C PHE A 118 13.64 19.26 21.57
N GLU A 119 13.03 20.44 21.36
CA GLU A 119 13.72 21.64 20.89
C GLU A 119 14.38 22.43 22.02
N SER A 120 14.08 22.10 23.29
CA SER A 120 14.71 22.71 24.46
C SER A 120 16.11 22.16 24.72
N GLU A 121 17.07 23.03 25.07
CA GLU A 121 18.44 22.63 25.42
C GLU A 121 18.50 21.67 26.63
N GLU A 122 17.55 21.78 27.56
CA GLU A 122 17.37 20.87 28.69
C GLU A 122 16.00 20.18 28.59
N TRP A 123 15.96 19.02 27.92
CA TRP A 123 14.74 18.22 27.79
C TRP A 123 14.34 17.54 29.12
N ASN A 124 13.11 17.78 29.58
CA ASN A 124 12.56 17.19 30.79
C ASN A 124 11.86 15.85 30.47
N LEU A 125 12.50 14.74 30.84
CA LEU A 125 11.94 13.40 30.61
C LEU A 125 10.55 13.20 31.23
N GLY A 126 10.26 13.82 32.38
CA GLY A 126 8.96 13.71 33.04
C GLY A 126 7.83 14.36 32.21
N GLU A 127 8.12 15.49 31.55
CA GLU A 127 7.17 16.15 30.65
C GLU A 127 6.95 15.33 29.38
N VAL A 128 8.02 14.76 28.82
CA VAL A 128 7.95 13.85 27.66
C VAL A 128 7.07 12.63 27.98
N GLU A 129 7.31 11.96 29.11
CA GLU A 129 6.50 10.81 29.53
C GLU A 129 5.02 11.18 29.73
N ALA A 130 4.75 12.30 30.41
CA ALA A 130 3.39 12.77 30.61
C ALA A 130 2.69 13.05 29.29
N LYS A 131 3.39 13.66 28.33
CA LYS A 131 2.85 13.98 27.01
C LYS A 131 2.58 12.74 26.17
N VAL A 132 3.50 11.78 26.15
CA VAL A 132 3.30 10.49 25.47
C VAL A 132 2.09 9.75 26.05
N ARG A 133 1.94 9.69 27.38
CA ARG A 133 0.77 9.06 28.01
C ARG A 133 -0.54 9.77 27.62
N ALA A 134 -0.52 11.09 27.53
CA ALA A 134 -1.69 11.86 27.11
C ALA A 134 -2.08 11.58 25.64
N ILE A 135 -1.10 11.49 24.74
CA ILE A 135 -1.30 11.12 23.33
C ILE A 135 -1.91 9.71 23.23
N GLU A 136 -1.34 8.73 23.94
CA GLU A 136 -1.84 7.35 23.91
C GLU A 136 -3.26 7.24 24.48
N LYS A 137 -3.59 8.02 25.50
CA LYS A 137 -4.97 8.12 26.00
C LYS A 137 -5.92 8.63 24.91
N LEU A 138 -5.55 9.69 24.19
CA LEU A 138 -6.38 10.23 23.10
C LEU A 138 -6.60 9.21 21.98
N ARG A 139 -5.55 8.47 21.61
CA ARG A 139 -5.61 7.37 20.62
C ARG A 139 -6.53 6.24 21.10
N ALA A 140 -6.41 5.83 22.36
CA ALA A 140 -7.28 4.82 22.96
C ALA A 140 -8.75 5.27 22.96
N ASP A 141 -9.01 6.52 23.34
CA ASP A 141 -10.37 7.06 23.36
C ASP A 141 -11.00 7.12 21.95
N LEU A 142 -10.22 7.52 20.93
CA LEU A 142 -10.67 7.49 19.53
C LEU A 142 -11.04 6.06 19.09
N ARG A 143 -10.21 5.07 19.46
CA ARG A 143 -10.48 3.66 19.15
C ARG A 143 -11.74 3.15 19.86
N LEU A 144 -11.92 3.51 21.12
CA LEU A 144 -13.14 3.15 21.88
C LEU A 144 -14.39 3.79 21.29
N ALA A 145 -14.33 5.06 20.85
CA ALA A 145 -15.44 5.72 20.18
C ALA A 145 -15.86 4.98 18.90
N ARG A 146 -14.90 4.48 18.12
CA ARG A 146 -15.17 3.65 16.94
C ARG A 146 -15.84 2.33 17.31
N ILE A 147 -15.32 1.63 18.33
CA ILE A 147 -15.86 0.35 18.80
C ILE A 147 -17.31 0.51 19.29
N ARG A 148 -17.59 1.58 20.05
CA ARG A 148 -18.95 1.90 20.51
C ARG A 148 -19.90 2.16 19.35
N THR A 149 -19.47 2.98 18.38
CA THR A 149 -20.26 3.25 17.16
C THR A 149 -20.54 1.96 16.37
N ILE A 150 -19.56 1.06 16.28
CA ILE A 150 -19.75 -0.27 15.68
C ILE A 150 -20.76 -1.10 16.46
N ALA A 151 -20.68 -1.11 17.79
CA ALA A 151 -21.59 -1.85 18.64
C ALA A 151 -23.04 -1.36 18.48
N GLU A 152 -23.26 -0.04 18.49
CA GLU A 152 -24.56 0.59 18.23
C GLU A 152 -25.08 0.24 16.82
N GLY A 153 -24.23 0.33 15.79
CA GLY A 153 -24.62 -0.04 14.44
C GLY A 153 -24.97 -1.51 14.29
N ARG A 154 -24.28 -2.42 14.99
CA ARG A 154 -24.64 -3.86 15.02
C ARG A 154 -25.98 -4.10 15.73
N ALA A 155 -26.28 -3.32 16.77
CA ALA A 155 -27.54 -3.42 17.51
C ALA A 155 -28.74 -2.96 16.68
N ALA A 156 -28.55 -2.01 15.74
CA ALA A 156 -29.59 -1.54 14.83
C ALA A 156 -30.00 -2.57 13.73
N LEU A 157 -29.19 -3.62 13.52
CA LEU A 157 -29.46 -4.68 12.55
C LEU A 157 -30.22 -5.85 13.20
N THR A 158 -31.02 -6.59 12.42
CA THR A 158 -31.59 -7.86 12.88
C THR A 158 -30.51 -8.96 12.95
N PRO A 159 -30.74 -10.07 13.68
CA PRO A 159 -29.84 -11.22 13.67
C PRO A 159 -29.52 -11.75 12.27
N GLU A 160 -30.52 -11.79 11.39
CA GLU A 160 -30.42 -12.29 10.02
C GLU A 160 -29.56 -11.36 9.17
N GLN A 161 -29.78 -10.04 9.28
CA GLN A 161 -28.97 -9.03 8.61
C GLN A 161 -27.52 -9.06 9.08
N ARG A 162 -27.26 -9.26 10.39
CA ARG A 162 -25.90 -9.43 10.91
C ARG A 162 -25.20 -10.65 10.29
N LYS A 163 -25.90 -11.79 10.23
CA LYS A 163 -25.36 -13.01 9.62
C LYS A 163 -25.06 -12.84 8.13
N LYS A 164 -25.94 -12.15 7.39
CA LYS A 164 -25.73 -11.84 5.97
C LYS A 164 -24.54 -10.90 5.77
N LEU A 165 -24.42 -9.87 6.61
CA LEU A 165 -23.28 -8.96 6.62
C LEU A 165 -21.96 -9.69 6.91
N GLU A 166 -21.95 -10.66 7.83
CA GLU A 166 -20.78 -11.52 8.08
C GLU A 166 -20.36 -12.34 6.84
N GLY A 167 -21.33 -12.82 6.07
CA GLY A 167 -21.08 -13.47 4.77
C GLY A 167 -20.41 -12.54 3.76
N ILE A 168 -20.94 -11.32 3.59
CA ILE A 168 -20.36 -10.29 2.71
C ILE A 168 -18.93 -9.94 3.16
N ILE A 169 -18.73 -9.81 4.46
CA ILE A 169 -17.45 -9.57 5.14
C ILE A 169 -16.45 -10.69 4.87
N ALA A 170 -16.89 -11.95 4.84
CA ALA A 170 -16.05 -13.10 4.54
C ALA A 170 -15.71 -13.16 3.04
N ALA A 171 -16.69 -12.96 2.16
CA ALA A 171 -16.50 -12.97 0.70
C ALA A 171 -15.56 -11.85 0.21
N GLY A 172 -15.59 -10.68 0.86
CA GLY A 172 -14.66 -9.58 0.58
C GLY A 172 -13.25 -9.79 1.12
N ARG A 173 -12.98 -10.86 1.89
CA ARG A 173 -11.59 -11.23 2.22
C ARG A 173 -10.98 -11.87 0.98
N ARG A 174 -10.03 -11.18 0.35
CA ARG A 174 -9.08 -11.86 -0.52
C ARG A 174 -8.42 -12.95 0.34
N PRO A 175 -8.45 -14.23 -0.06
CA PRO A 175 -7.65 -15.22 0.64
C PRO A 175 -6.20 -14.71 0.65
N PRO A 176 -5.44 -14.96 1.74
CA PRO A 176 -4.01 -14.67 1.71
C PRO A 176 -3.43 -15.27 0.43
N ALA A 177 -2.44 -14.60 -0.16
CA ALA A 177 -1.81 -15.03 -1.40
C ALA A 177 -0.99 -16.31 -1.21
N THR A 178 -1.59 -17.37 -0.70
CA THR A 178 -1.03 -18.70 -0.53
C THR A 178 -1.66 -19.61 -1.57
N ARG A 179 -1.18 -19.46 -2.82
CA ARG A 179 -1.15 -20.49 -3.89
C ARG A 179 -0.75 -19.97 -5.29
N ARG A 180 -0.09 -18.81 -5.43
CA ARG A 180 0.73 -18.54 -6.62
C ARG A 180 2.13 -19.21 -6.53
N SER A 181 2.40 -19.95 -5.46
CA SER A 181 3.67 -20.65 -5.21
C SER A 181 3.68 -22.13 -5.60
N GLU A 182 2.58 -22.73 -6.05
CA GLU A 182 2.51 -24.16 -6.41
C GLU A 182 2.35 -24.43 -7.91
N ALA A 183 3.12 -23.75 -8.76
CA ALA A 183 3.48 -24.37 -10.04
C ALA A 183 4.59 -25.38 -9.72
N PRO A 184 4.53 -26.63 -10.21
CA PRO A 184 5.58 -27.62 -9.95
C PRO A 184 6.93 -27.00 -10.31
N GLU A 185 7.94 -27.13 -9.44
CA GLU A 185 9.24 -26.44 -9.56
C GLU A 185 9.90 -26.63 -10.95
N GLY A 186 9.58 -27.75 -11.61
CA GLY A 186 10.00 -28.02 -12.99
C GLY A 186 9.44 -27.07 -14.05
N GLU A 187 8.22 -26.55 -13.91
CA GLU A 187 7.62 -25.64 -14.92
C GLU A 187 8.16 -24.21 -14.82
N ARG A 188 8.40 -23.71 -13.60
CA ARG A 188 9.04 -22.40 -13.42
C ARG A 188 10.47 -22.41 -13.91
N SER A 189 11.21 -23.48 -13.61
CA SER A 189 12.59 -23.63 -14.02
C SER A 189 12.70 -23.75 -15.54
N ARG A 190 11.81 -24.54 -16.17
CA ARG A 190 11.74 -24.63 -17.63
C ARG A 190 11.40 -23.30 -18.31
N GLY A 191 10.44 -22.54 -17.78
CA GLY A 191 10.10 -21.24 -18.35
C GLY A 191 11.24 -20.22 -18.25
N VAL A 192 11.94 -20.17 -17.11
CA VAL A 192 13.11 -19.30 -16.91
C VAL A 192 14.29 -19.75 -17.77
N GLU A 193 14.52 -21.06 -17.88
CA GLU A 193 15.60 -21.63 -18.69
C GLU A 193 15.34 -21.46 -20.19
N GLU A 194 14.11 -21.63 -20.66
CA GLU A 194 13.71 -21.36 -22.04
C GLU A 194 13.81 -19.88 -22.38
N MET A 195 13.41 -18.99 -21.46
CA MET A 195 13.61 -17.56 -21.62
C MET A 195 15.11 -17.21 -21.68
N HIS A 196 15.94 -17.77 -20.79
CA HIS A 196 17.39 -17.57 -20.80
C HIS A 196 18.05 -18.12 -22.06
N ARG A 197 17.61 -19.30 -22.53
CA ARG A 197 18.06 -19.93 -23.78
C ARG A 197 17.65 -19.11 -25.00
N PHE A 198 16.44 -18.53 -25.00
CA PHE A 198 16.01 -17.63 -26.04
C PHE A 198 16.84 -16.34 -26.02
N MET A 199 17.02 -15.72 -24.84
CA MET A 199 17.81 -14.49 -24.67
C MET A 199 19.28 -14.66 -25.08
N SER A 200 19.85 -15.85 -24.87
CA SER A 200 21.21 -16.19 -25.30
C SER A 200 21.28 -16.80 -26.71
N SER A 201 20.16 -16.93 -27.43
CA SER A 201 20.14 -17.49 -28.78
C SER A 201 20.46 -16.45 -29.86
N ALA A 202 20.99 -16.91 -31.00
CA ALA A 202 21.17 -16.11 -32.21
C ALA A 202 19.85 -15.57 -32.82
N ARG A 203 18.69 -16.04 -32.34
CA ARG A 203 17.36 -15.55 -32.73
C ARG A 203 16.95 -14.27 -31.98
N MET A 204 17.54 -13.99 -30.82
CA MET A 204 17.18 -12.82 -30.01
C MET A 204 17.40 -11.49 -30.77
N PRO A 205 18.55 -11.25 -31.43
CA PRO A 205 18.75 -10.01 -32.19
C PRO A 205 17.75 -9.84 -33.34
N GLN A 206 17.35 -10.94 -33.98
CA GLN A 206 16.35 -10.91 -35.07
C GLN A 206 14.95 -10.62 -34.54
N ALA A 207 14.59 -11.20 -33.39
CA ALA A 207 13.31 -10.92 -32.73
C ALA A 207 13.24 -9.46 -32.25
N MET A 208 14.33 -8.93 -31.68
CA MET A 208 14.43 -7.53 -31.30
C MET A 208 14.41 -6.60 -32.51
N ALA A 209 15.06 -6.97 -33.61
CA ALA A 209 15.00 -6.21 -34.86
C ALA A 209 13.58 -6.16 -35.44
N GLY A 210 12.85 -7.29 -35.45
CA GLY A 210 11.45 -7.33 -35.87
C GLY A 210 10.54 -6.52 -34.96
N MET A 211 10.78 -6.53 -33.64
CA MET A 211 10.05 -5.70 -32.68
C MET A 211 10.34 -4.21 -32.90
N MET A 212 11.59 -3.83 -33.12
CA MET A 212 11.98 -2.45 -33.43
C MET A 212 11.41 -1.99 -34.78
N GLU A 213 11.34 -2.87 -35.78
CA GLU A 213 10.71 -2.56 -37.07
C GLU A 213 9.21 -2.33 -36.91
N MET A 214 8.52 -3.17 -36.13
CA MET A 214 7.11 -3.00 -35.83
C MET A 214 6.86 -1.69 -35.07
N ALA A 215 7.68 -1.38 -34.06
CA ALA A 215 7.62 -0.10 -33.36
C ALA A 215 7.82 1.06 -34.36
N ARG A 216 8.83 0.99 -35.23
CA ARG A 216 9.07 2.02 -36.24
C ARG A 216 7.88 2.21 -37.19
N ARG A 217 7.20 1.12 -37.59
CA ARG A 217 5.97 1.19 -38.42
C ARG A 217 4.81 1.87 -37.69
N MET A 218 4.67 1.65 -36.37
CA MET A 218 3.60 2.24 -35.57
C MET A 218 3.84 3.69 -35.15
N GLY A 219 5.10 4.10 -35.05
CA GLY A 219 5.50 5.46 -34.72
C GLY A 219 5.83 6.31 -35.94
N ASP A 220 5.31 5.96 -37.12
CA ASP A 220 5.49 6.74 -38.36
C ASP A 220 6.97 7.02 -38.71
N GLY A 221 7.86 6.08 -38.40
CA GLY A 221 9.32 6.21 -38.56
C GLY A 221 10.09 6.45 -37.26
N ASP A 222 9.42 6.79 -36.16
CA ASP A 222 10.02 6.94 -34.82
C ASP A 222 9.79 5.66 -33.97
N PRO A 223 10.86 4.90 -33.66
CA PRO A 223 10.75 3.68 -32.87
C PRO A 223 10.34 3.92 -31.40
N MET A 224 10.69 5.07 -30.80
CA MET A 224 10.34 5.36 -29.40
C MET A 224 8.86 5.68 -29.26
N LEU A 225 8.31 6.47 -30.20
CA LEU A 225 6.87 6.75 -30.25
C LEU A 225 6.05 5.48 -30.53
N GLY A 226 6.53 4.63 -31.43
CA GLY A 226 5.91 3.35 -31.72
C GLY A 226 5.91 2.38 -30.54
N MET A 227 6.99 2.38 -29.75
CA MET A 227 7.07 1.58 -28.52
C MET A 227 6.09 2.04 -27.45
N VAL A 228 5.91 3.36 -27.29
CA VAL A 228 4.89 3.93 -26.38
C VAL A 228 3.48 3.49 -26.80
N ARG A 229 3.13 3.61 -28.09
CA ARG A 229 1.83 3.18 -28.62
C ARG A 229 1.59 1.67 -28.46
N MET A 230 2.64 0.87 -28.63
CA MET A 230 2.57 -0.58 -28.41
C MET A 230 2.34 -0.92 -26.93
N MET A 231 3.00 -0.20 -26.03
CA MET A 231 2.85 -0.35 -24.58
C MET A 231 1.46 0.10 -24.10
N GLU A 232 0.90 1.14 -24.72
CA GLU A 232 -0.49 1.58 -24.50
C GLU A 232 -1.51 0.54 -25.01
N MET A 233 -1.29 -0.06 -26.18
CA MET A 233 -2.15 -1.14 -26.70
C MET A 233 -2.07 -2.41 -25.85
N MET A 234 -0.88 -2.81 -25.39
CA MET A 234 -0.72 -3.94 -24.47
C MET A 234 -1.29 -3.64 -23.09
N GLY A 235 -1.18 -2.40 -22.61
CA GLY A 235 -1.87 -1.94 -21.40
C GLY A 235 -3.39 -1.98 -21.52
N ALA A 236 -3.93 -1.68 -22.71
CA ALA A 236 -5.35 -1.78 -23.00
C ALA A 236 -5.85 -3.24 -23.13
N MET A 237 -5.01 -4.16 -23.62
CA MET A 237 -5.33 -5.59 -23.70
C MET A 237 -5.07 -6.36 -22.39
N GLY A 238 -4.08 -5.96 -21.61
CA GLY A 238 -3.79 -6.50 -20.27
C GLY A 238 -4.74 -6.01 -19.16
N GLY A 239 -5.70 -5.15 -19.52
CA GLY A 239 -6.77 -4.65 -18.65
C GLY A 239 -8.08 -5.45 -18.71
N ALA A 240 -8.07 -6.66 -19.27
CA ALA A 240 -9.25 -7.53 -19.34
C ALA A 240 -9.39 -8.46 -18.12
N ASP A 241 -9.37 -7.89 -16.91
CA ASP A 241 -9.88 -8.57 -15.71
C ASP A 241 -10.85 -7.61 -14.98
N GLY A 242 -12.15 -7.74 -15.28
CA GLY A 242 -13.17 -7.61 -14.22
C GLY A 242 -14.12 -6.41 -14.20
N HIS A 243 -14.44 -5.73 -15.31
CA HIS A 243 -15.66 -4.90 -15.33
C HIS A 243 -16.34 -4.82 -16.71
N PRO A 244 -17.66 -5.11 -16.83
CA PRO A 244 -18.37 -4.93 -18.08
C PRO A 244 -18.65 -3.44 -18.26
N ARG A 245 -17.87 -2.75 -19.10
CA ARG A 245 -18.37 -1.52 -19.70
C ARG A 245 -19.15 -1.89 -20.95
N GLY A 246 -20.43 -1.51 -20.89
CA GLY A 246 -21.46 -1.85 -21.85
C GLY A 246 -21.08 -1.56 -23.30
N THR A 247 -21.71 -2.39 -24.12
CA THR A 247 -21.92 -2.25 -25.56
C THR A 247 -21.90 -0.80 -26.05
N ARG A 248 -20.99 -0.50 -26.98
CA ARG A 248 -21.22 0.55 -27.97
C ARG A 248 -21.08 -0.09 -29.35
N GLY A 249 -22.22 -0.56 -29.87
CA GLY A 249 -22.37 -1.04 -31.23
C GLY A 249 -22.29 0.10 -32.25
N PRO A 250 -22.14 -0.24 -33.54
CA PRO A 250 -21.84 0.70 -34.61
C PRO A 250 -23.10 1.44 -35.04
N GLY A 251 -23.09 2.76 -34.93
CA GLY A 251 -24.22 3.61 -35.27
C GLY A 251 -23.76 5.05 -35.50
N GLY A 252 -22.92 5.23 -36.52
CA GLY A 252 -22.58 6.55 -37.02
C GLY A 252 -23.81 7.19 -37.66
N VAL A 253 -24.48 8.07 -36.92
CA VAL A 253 -25.43 9.02 -37.52
C VAL A 253 -24.61 10.13 -38.15
N ARG A 254 -24.66 10.16 -39.48
CA ARG A 254 -24.13 11.22 -40.36
C ARG A 254 -24.75 12.55 -39.91
N ARG A 255 -23.94 13.49 -39.42
CA ARG A 255 -24.37 14.87 -39.21
C ARG A 255 -24.42 15.56 -40.57
N GLU A 256 -25.63 15.84 -41.02
CA GLU A 256 -25.92 16.76 -42.13
C GLU A 256 -25.44 18.18 -41.75
N PRO A 257 -24.79 18.93 -42.66
CA PRO A 257 -24.45 20.32 -42.39
C PRO A 257 -25.73 21.15 -42.38
N ALA A 258 -25.95 21.88 -41.29
CA ALA A 258 -27.07 22.79 -41.12
C ALA A 258 -27.08 23.85 -42.25
N ALA A 259 -28.22 23.94 -42.93
CA ALA A 259 -28.51 25.04 -43.82
C ALA A 259 -28.49 26.37 -43.03
N SER A 260 -27.73 27.33 -43.56
CA SER A 260 -27.67 28.71 -43.08
C SER A 260 -29.03 29.38 -43.28
N PRO A 261 -29.60 30.10 -42.31
CA PRO A 261 -30.78 30.91 -42.55
C PRO A 261 -30.38 32.14 -43.36
N ALA A 262 -31.01 32.29 -44.53
CA ALA A 262 -31.00 33.53 -45.29
C ALA A 262 -31.66 34.65 -44.47
N ALA A 263 -31.00 35.80 -44.41
CA ALA A 263 -31.62 37.07 -44.06
C ALA A 263 -30.91 38.20 -44.84
N CYS A 264 -31.71 38.86 -45.68
CA CYS A 264 -31.46 40.07 -46.49
C CYS A 264 -30.61 39.90 -47.77
#